data_AF-A0A4X1STI4-F1
#
_entry.id   AF-A0A4X1STI4-F1
#
_cell.length_a   1.000
_cell.length_b   1.000
_cell.length_c   1.000
_cell.angle_alpha   90.00
_cell.angle_beta   90.00
_cell.angle_gamma   90.00
#
_symmetry.space_group_name_H-M   'P 1'
#
loop_
_entity.id
_entity.type
_entity.pdbx_description
1 polymer ?
#
loop_
_entity_poly.entity_id
_entity_poly.type
_entity_poly.pdbx_seq_one_letter_code
_entity_poly.pdbx_strand_id
1 'polypeptide(L)'
;MGRDLLAKMGAQIFFSTDGSAQLKLTEPPSPLIMALAVKREEEWRLYSSPSEMGTISPELETKYPLVWAEENPPGLAKCHTPVLIDLKPGAQPVKLRQYSIPREARLGIQVHLDRLLQHRLLIKCQSPWNTPLLPVKKPGTQDYRPVQDLRAINEATVTLHPSIPNPYTLLGLIPSTAEWFTCLDLKDAFFCLWVAPASQPLFAFEWENPHTGTKEQLTWTRLPQGCHWPPPMAKTLPLFLAAP
;
A
#
# COMPACT_ATOMS: atom_id res chain seq x y z
N MET A 1 -39.57 12.07 -8.67
CA MET A 1 -40.43 11.04 -8.05
C MET A 1 -39.58 9.84 -7.65
N GLY A 2 -38.93 9.82 -6.48
CA GLY A 2 -37.90 8.77 -6.26
C GLY A 2 -37.46 8.47 -4.82
N ARG A 3 -38.28 8.73 -3.80
CA ARG A 3 -38.02 8.23 -2.43
C ARG A 3 -39.21 7.52 -1.79
N ASP A 4 -40.32 7.46 -2.51
CA ASP A 4 -41.65 7.15 -1.96
C ASP A 4 -42.22 5.83 -2.51
N LEU A 5 -41.51 5.15 -3.43
CA LEU A 5 -42.03 3.95 -4.08
C LEU A 5 -42.02 2.73 -3.15
N LEU A 6 -40.91 2.51 -2.43
CA LEU A 6 -40.79 1.36 -1.52
C LEU A 6 -41.74 1.47 -0.32
N ALA A 7 -41.88 2.67 0.24
CA ALA A 7 -42.87 2.95 1.28
C ALA A 7 -44.30 2.73 0.77
N LYS A 8 -44.63 3.18 -0.45
CA LYS A 8 -45.94 2.95 -1.08
C LYS A 8 -46.23 1.49 -1.42
N MET A 9 -45.21 0.67 -1.67
CA MET A 9 -45.36 -0.77 -1.91
C MET A 9 -45.39 -1.61 -0.63
N GLY A 10 -45.38 -0.99 0.56
CA GLY A 10 -45.36 -1.71 1.83
C GLY A 10 -44.10 -2.58 2.01
N ALA A 11 -42.98 -2.14 1.40
CA ALA A 11 -41.71 -2.84 1.41
C ALA A 11 -41.05 -2.75 2.80
N GLN A 12 -40.89 -3.90 3.47
CA GLN A 12 -40.15 -4.04 4.72
C GLN A 12 -38.83 -4.76 4.44
N ILE A 13 -37.72 -4.07 4.69
CA ILE A 13 -36.37 -4.66 4.56
C ILE A 13 -35.91 -5.08 5.95
N PHE A 14 -35.65 -6.37 6.12
CA PHE A 14 -35.06 -6.97 7.31
C PHE A 14 -33.58 -7.20 7.06
N PHE A 15 -32.75 -6.81 8.00
CA PHE A 15 -31.33 -7.14 8.00
C PHE A 15 -31.08 -8.16 9.10
N SER A 16 -30.62 -9.33 8.70
CA SER A 16 -30.27 -10.42 9.61
C SER A 16 -28.85 -10.23 10.13
N THR A 17 -28.56 -10.80 11.30
CA THR A 17 -27.25 -10.71 11.95
C THR A 17 -26.14 -11.47 11.22
N ASP A 18 -26.48 -12.26 10.20
CA ASP A 18 -25.56 -12.93 9.27
C ASP A 18 -25.20 -12.08 8.04
N GLY A 19 -25.68 -10.83 7.97
CA GLY A 19 -25.43 -9.92 6.85
C GLY A 19 -26.38 -10.10 5.66
N SER A 20 -27.34 -11.02 5.73
CA SER A 20 -28.37 -11.15 4.71
C SER A 20 -29.44 -10.06 4.85
N ALA A 21 -29.91 -9.53 3.72
CA ALA A 21 -31.03 -8.59 3.67
C ALA A 21 -32.22 -9.27 3.01
N GLN A 22 -33.37 -9.29 3.68
CA GLN A 22 -34.62 -9.86 3.18
C GLN A 22 -35.65 -8.74 2.97
N LEU A 23 -36.22 -8.65 1.77
CA LEU A 23 -37.30 -7.72 1.48
C LEU A 23 -38.64 -8.47 1.50
N LYS A 24 -39.57 -8.00 2.34
CA LYS A 24 -40.95 -8.49 2.41
C LYS A 24 -41.89 -7.41 1.90
N LEU A 25 -42.80 -7.77 1.00
CA LEU A 25 -43.86 -6.88 0.52
C LEU A 25 -45.20 -7.41 1.05
N THR A 26 -46.05 -6.54 1.55
CA THR A 26 -47.43 -6.88 1.95
C THR A 26 -48.29 -7.08 0.70
N GLU A 27 -48.45 -8.34 0.29
CA GLU A 27 -49.35 -8.93 -0.72
C GLU A 27 -49.50 -8.26 -2.12
N PRO A 28 -49.52 -9.04 -3.22
CA PRO A 28 -49.27 -8.49 -4.55
C PRO A 28 -50.57 -8.14 -5.29
N PRO A 29 -50.61 -7.03 -6.05
CA PRO A 29 -51.35 -7.02 -7.30
C PRO A 29 -50.33 -7.18 -8.44
N SER A 30 -50.44 -8.28 -9.20
CA SER A 30 -49.70 -8.59 -10.44
C SER A 30 -48.22 -9.02 -10.32
N PRO A 31 -47.66 -9.76 -11.31
CA PRO A 31 -46.25 -10.19 -11.26
C PRO A 31 -45.33 -8.96 -11.35
N LEU A 32 -44.73 -8.60 -10.23
CA LEU A 32 -43.75 -7.53 -10.12
C LEU A 32 -42.40 -7.99 -10.68
N ILE A 33 -41.98 -7.40 -11.80
CA ILE A 33 -40.60 -7.50 -12.29
C ILE A 33 -39.78 -6.44 -11.54
N MET A 34 -38.88 -6.87 -10.65
CA MET A 34 -37.85 -5.99 -10.09
C MET A 34 -36.64 -5.96 -11.02
N ALA A 35 -36.28 -4.77 -11.51
CA ALA A 35 -35.06 -4.54 -12.26
C ALA A 35 -34.02 -3.87 -11.34
N LEU A 36 -32.89 -4.54 -11.11
CA LEU A 36 -31.73 -3.97 -10.44
C LEU A 36 -30.81 -3.38 -11.52
N ALA A 37 -30.72 -2.05 -11.59
CA ALA A 37 -29.78 -1.39 -12.50
C ALA A 37 -28.42 -1.27 -11.82
N VAL A 38 -27.47 -2.13 -12.21
CA VAL A 38 -26.07 -2.03 -11.82
C VAL A 38 -25.31 -1.36 -12.96
N LYS A 39 -24.34 -0.48 -12.64
CA LYS A 39 -23.43 0.03 -13.67
C LYS A 39 -22.68 -1.14 -14.27
N ARG A 40 -22.49 -1.17 -15.59
CA ARG A 40 -21.80 -2.27 -16.28
C ARG A 40 -20.42 -2.55 -15.69
N GLU A 41 -19.72 -1.54 -15.18
CA GLU A 41 -18.42 -1.70 -14.51
C GLU A 41 -18.48 -2.46 -13.16
N GLU A 42 -19.66 -2.57 -12.55
CA GLU A 42 -19.88 -3.18 -11.23
C GLU A 42 -20.64 -4.51 -11.32
N GLU A 43 -20.89 -5.00 -12.53
CA GLU A 43 -21.60 -6.26 -12.82
C GLU A 43 -20.94 -7.47 -12.13
N TRP A 44 -19.61 -7.47 -11.98
CA TRP A 44 -18.84 -8.52 -11.30
C TRP A 44 -19.30 -8.78 -9.86
N ARG A 45 -19.89 -7.78 -9.18
CA ARG A 45 -20.40 -7.91 -7.81
C ARG A 45 -21.62 -8.82 -7.72
N LEU A 46 -22.35 -9.03 -8.81
CA LEU A 46 -23.50 -9.94 -8.85
C LEU A 46 -23.08 -11.41 -8.80
N TYR A 47 -21.83 -11.70 -9.16
CA TYR A 47 -21.26 -13.05 -9.22
C TYR A 47 -20.27 -13.33 -8.08
N SER A 48 -19.99 -12.33 -7.24
CA SER A 48 -19.04 -12.45 -6.14
C SER A 48 -19.76 -12.94 -4.88
N SER A 49 -19.50 -14.18 -4.46
CA SER A 49 -19.87 -14.61 -3.10
C SER A 49 -18.92 -13.95 -2.09
N PRO A 50 -19.39 -13.46 -0.93
CA PRO A 50 -18.53 -12.82 0.08
C PRO A 50 -17.40 -13.71 0.62
N SER A 51 -17.46 -15.02 0.35
CA SER A 51 -16.59 -16.07 0.90
C SER A 51 -15.37 -16.42 0.04
N GLU A 52 -15.21 -15.86 -1.16
CA GLU A 52 -14.14 -16.26 -2.11
C GLU A 52 -13.05 -15.20 -2.33
N MET A 53 -12.76 -14.35 -1.32
CA MET A 53 -11.42 -13.76 -1.27
C MET A 53 -10.47 -14.84 -0.72
N GLY A 54 -9.86 -15.58 -1.65
CA GLY A 54 -9.09 -16.79 -1.40
C GLY A 54 -8.09 -16.67 -0.24
N THR A 55 -8.41 -17.33 0.87
CA THR A 55 -7.44 -17.65 1.91
C THR A 55 -6.39 -18.58 1.30
N ILE A 56 -5.12 -18.27 1.46
CA ILE A 56 -4.02 -19.16 1.05
C ILE A 56 -4.23 -20.51 1.74
N SER A 57 -4.06 -21.62 1.02
CA SER A 57 -4.23 -22.92 1.66
C SER A 57 -3.14 -23.10 2.73
N PRO A 58 -3.47 -23.63 3.94
CA PRO A 58 -2.48 -23.88 5.00
C PRO A 58 -1.30 -24.76 4.55
N GLU A 59 -1.52 -25.58 3.52
CA GLU A 59 -0.51 -26.40 2.87
C GLU A 59 0.56 -25.56 2.16
N LEU A 60 0.18 -24.47 1.48
CA LEU A 60 1.11 -23.56 0.80
C LEU A 60 1.92 -22.72 1.79
N GLU A 61 1.32 -22.34 2.93
CA GLU A 61 2.02 -21.68 4.03
C GLU A 61 3.10 -22.57 4.62
N THR A 62 2.76 -23.84 4.87
CA THR A 62 3.69 -24.83 5.41
C THR A 62 4.81 -25.18 4.40
N LYS A 63 4.46 -25.26 3.11
CA LYS A 63 5.42 -25.63 2.06
C LYS A 63 6.40 -24.50 1.72
N TYR A 64 5.97 -23.25 1.79
CA TYR A 64 6.79 -22.08 1.46
C TYR A 64 6.81 -21.02 2.59
N PRO A 65 7.33 -21.37 3.77
CA PRO A 65 7.19 -20.53 4.97
C PRO A 65 7.91 -19.17 4.86
N LEU A 66 8.88 -19.03 3.96
CA LEU A 66 9.65 -17.79 3.77
C LEU A 66 9.02 -16.80 2.77
N VAL A 67 7.93 -17.19 2.10
CA VAL A 67 7.29 -16.38 1.04
C VAL A 67 6.27 -15.40 1.62
N TRP A 68 5.62 -15.77 2.72
CA TRP A 68 4.47 -15.05 3.25
C TRP A 68 4.89 -13.97 4.27
N ALA A 69 4.46 -12.73 4.05
CA ALA A 69 5.00 -11.56 4.74
C ALA A 69 4.31 -11.22 6.08
N GLU A 70 3.43 -12.08 6.59
CA GLU A 70 2.77 -11.90 7.88
C GLU A 70 3.73 -12.18 9.04
N GLU A 71 4.52 -13.25 8.92
CA GLU A 71 5.47 -13.70 9.94
C GLU A 71 6.94 -13.36 9.59
N ASN A 72 7.22 -12.97 8.35
CA ASN A 72 8.57 -12.70 7.89
C ASN A 72 8.94 -11.21 7.93
N PRO A 73 10.21 -10.86 8.21
CA PRO A 73 10.70 -9.51 8.02
C PRO A 73 10.56 -9.09 6.54
N PRO A 74 10.55 -7.78 6.23
CA PRO A 74 10.51 -7.31 4.85
C PRO A 74 11.57 -8.01 3.99
N GLY A 75 11.14 -8.45 2.80
CA GLY A 75 11.96 -9.23 1.90
C GLY A 75 13.25 -8.52 1.49
N LEU A 76 14.16 -9.26 0.87
CA LEU A 76 15.42 -8.71 0.37
C LEU A 76 15.68 -9.14 -1.06
N ALA A 77 15.74 -8.17 -1.98
CA ALA A 77 16.11 -8.43 -3.37
C ALA A 77 17.64 -8.64 -3.48
N LYS A 78 18.12 -9.84 -3.11
CA LYS A 78 19.56 -10.18 -3.06
C LYS A 78 20.29 -9.97 -4.39
N CYS A 79 19.59 -10.18 -5.51
CA CYS A 79 20.15 -10.07 -6.85
C CYS A 79 20.08 -8.64 -7.43
N HIS A 80 19.59 -7.67 -6.65
CA HIS A 80 19.47 -6.29 -7.10
C HIS A 80 20.60 -5.44 -6.50
N THR A 81 21.33 -4.72 -7.36
CA THR A 81 22.38 -3.79 -6.91
C THR A 81 21.76 -2.65 -6.08
N PRO A 82 22.41 -2.18 -5.00
CA PRO A 82 21.91 -1.04 -4.24
C PRO A 82 21.60 0.15 -5.15
N VAL A 83 20.42 0.75 -4.97
CA VAL A 83 19.95 1.88 -5.76
C VAL A 83 20.80 3.11 -5.43
N LEU A 84 21.50 3.60 -6.43
CA LEU A 84 22.19 4.88 -6.38
C LEU A 84 21.24 5.97 -6.89
N ILE A 85 21.14 7.07 -6.16
CA ILE A 85 20.26 8.18 -6.50
C ILE A 85 21.10 9.37 -6.90
N ASP A 86 20.99 9.72 -8.17
CA ASP A 86 21.67 10.87 -8.75
C ASP A 86 20.92 12.17 -8.44
N LEU A 87 21.69 13.16 -8.02
CA LEU A 87 21.21 14.53 -7.84
C LEU A 87 21.33 15.30 -9.16
N LYS A 88 20.43 16.26 -9.37
CA LYS A 88 20.56 17.21 -10.48
C LYS A 88 21.86 18.01 -10.36
N PRO A 89 22.49 18.41 -11.48
CA PRO A 89 23.68 19.26 -11.44
C PRO A 89 23.44 20.52 -10.60
N GLY A 90 24.31 20.78 -9.62
CA GLY A 90 24.22 21.95 -8.74
C GLY A 90 23.21 21.83 -7.58
N ALA A 91 22.52 20.69 -7.41
CA ALA A 91 21.62 20.48 -6.29
C ALA A 91 22.36 20.61 -4.95
N GLN A 92 21.76 21.37 -4.02
CA GLN A 92 22.29 21.59 -2.68
C GLN A 92 21.43 20.85 -1.64
N PRO A 93 22.01 20.47 -0.50
CA PRO A 93 21.25 19.87 0.59
C PRO A 93 20.09 20.75 1.07
N VAL A 94 18.92 20.15 1.17
CA VAL A 94 17.72 20.80 1.72
C VAL A 94 17.51 20.34 3.16
N LYS A 95 17.47 21.30 4.09
CA LYS A 95 17.18 21.06 5.51
C LYS A 95 15.82 21.67 5.89
N LEU A 96 14.76 20.89 5.72
CA LEU A 96 13.41 21.25 6.16
C LEU A 96 13.24 20.91 7.65
N ARG A 97 12.53 21.76 8.39
CA ARG A 97 12.24 21.52 9.81
C ARG A 97 11.12 20.48 9.97
N GLN A 98 11.24 19.63 10.98
CA GLN A 98 10.17 18.73 11.37
C GLN A 98 8.94 19.54 11.84
N TYR A 99 7.77 19.24 11.27
CA TYR A 99 6.50 19.81 11.72
C TYR A 99 6.17 19.36 13.15
N SER A 100 5.39 20.16 13.87
CA SER A 100 4.87 19.75 15.16
C SER A 100 3.97 18.52 15.02
N ILE A 101 4.29 17.45 15.73
CA ILE A 101 3.53 16.20 15.74
C ILE A 101 2.85 16.08 17.12
N PRO A 102 1.52 15.87 17.18
CA PRO A 102 0.82 15.61 18.44
C PRO A 102 1.39 14.41 19.18
N ARG A 103 1.39 14.45 20.52
CA ARG A 103 1.97 13.38 21.35
C ARG A 103 1.38 11.99 21.06
N GLU A 104 0.06 11.90 20.86
CA GLU A 104 -0.63 10.67 20.48
C GLU A 104 -0.05 10.07 19.19
N ALA A 105 0.10 10.89 18.15
CA ALA A 105 0.68 10.45 16.89
C ALA A 105 2.16 10.07 17.04
N ARG A 106 2.94 10.78 17.87
CA ARG A 106 4.33 10.40 18.15
C ARG A 106 4.44 9.02 18.79
N LEU A 107 3.57 8.73 19.77
CA LEU A 107 3.54 7.42 20.43
C LEU A 107 3.19 6.31 19.44
N GLY A 108 2.18 6.51 18.60
CA GLY A 108 1.80 5.54 17.56
C GLY A 108 2.93 5.30 16.55
N ILE A 109 3.58 6.37 16.09
CA ILE A 109 4.69 6.28 15.13
C ILE A 109 5.93 5.63 15.74
N GLN A 110 6.23 5.88 17.01
CA GLN A 110 7.41 5.33 17.68
C GLN A 110 7.47 3.80 17.58
N VAL A 111 6.33 3.12 17.73
CA VAL A 111 6.23 1.66 17.58
C VAL A 111 6.69 1.19 16.20
N HIS A 112 6.30 1.92 15.14
CA HIS A 112 6.73 1.61 13.78
C HIS A 112 8.22 1.88 13.58
N LEU A 113 8.73 2.99 14.10
CA LEU A 113 10.16 3.34 14.00
C LEU A 113 11.05 2.34 14.75
N ASP A 114 10.64 1.89 15.93
CA ASP A 114 11.36 0.88 16.71
C ASP A 114 11.50 -0.44 15.93
N ARG A 115 10.40 -0.90 15.32
CA ARG A 115 10.41 -2.08 14.44
C ARG A 115 11.32 -1.88 13.23
N LEU A 116 11.25 -0.72 12.57
CA LEU A 116 12.10 -0.39 11.42
C LEU A 116 13.59 -0.35 11.80
N LEU A 117 13.93 0.18 12.98
CA LEU A 117 15.29 0.20 13.53
C LEU A 117 15.78 -1.22 13.87
N GLN A 118 14.92 -2.05 14.49
CA GLN A 118 15.22 -3.44 14.82
C GLN A 118 15.60 -4.25 13.57
N HIS A 119 14.88 -4.05 12.46
CA HIS A 119 15.17 -4.70 11.18
C HIS A 119 16.23 -3.97 10.33
N ARG A 120 16.89 -2.94 10.87
CA ARG A 120 17.91 -2.13 10.17
C ARG A 120 17.42 -1.49 8.87
N LEU A 121 16.12 -1.25 8.76
CA LEU A 121 15.50 -0.51 7.66
C LEU A 121 15.71 1.00 7.84
N LEU A 122 15.80 1.42 9.11
CA LEU A 122 16.27 2.73 9.53
C LEU A 122 17.61 2.59 10.28
N ILE A 123 18.45 3.60 10.14
CA ILE A 123 19.68 3.77 10.90
C ILE A 123 19.82 5.22 11.36
N LYS A 124 20.58 5.42 12.45
CA LYS A 124 20.99 6.76 12.87
C LYS A 124 22.00 7.34 11.88
N CYS A 125 21.90 8.63 11.60
CA CYS A 125 22.82 9.32 10.71
C CYS A 125 23.07 10.76 11.16
N GLN A 126 24.02 11.41 10.51
CA GLN A 126 24.17 12.86 10.53
C GLN A 126 24.21 13.31 9.06
N SER A 127 23.15 13.97 8.60
CA SER A 127 23.00 14.35 7.21
C SER A 127 22.81 15.86 7.07
N PRO A 128 23.39 16.49 6.03
CA PRO A 128 23.05 17.86 5.68
C PRO A 128 21.62 17.96 5.10
N TRP A 129 21.02 16.85 4.68
CA TRP A 129 19.64 16.76 4.25
C TRP A 129 18.71 16.50 5.43
N ASN A 130 17.51 17.06 5.37
CA ASN A 130 16.44 16.74 6.30
C ASN A 130 15.08 17.01 5.67
N THR A 131 14.17 16.05 5.71
CA THR A 131 12.77 16.25 5.35
C THR A 131 11.83 15.83 6.47
N PRO A 132 10.65 16.46 6.60
CA PRO A 132 9.76 16.20 7.72
C PRO A 132 9.00 14.88 7.54
N LEU A 133 8.66 14.28 8.68
CA LEU A 133 7.74 13.17 8.80
C LEU A 133 6.31 13.68 9.05
N LEU A 134 5.35 13.10 8.36
CA LEU A 134 3.93 13.37 8.46
C LEU A 134 3.23 12.21 9.19
N PRO A 135 2.45 12.51 10.25
CA PRO A 135 1.61 11.50 10.89
C PRO A 135 0.34 11.25 10.06
N VAL A 136 0.19 10.04 9.54
CA VAL A 136 -1.02 9.65 8.79
C VAL A 136 -1.81 8.62 9.60
N LYS A 137 -3.02 8.99 10.01
CA LYS A 137 -3.92 8.10 10.75
C LYS A 137 -4.54 7.09 9.79
N LYS A 138 -4.44 5.79 10.09
CA LYS A 138 -5.13 4.76 9.31
C LYS A 138 -6.65 4.87 9.57
N PRO A 139 -7.48 5.00 8.51
CA PRO A 139 -8.93 5.16 8.65
C PRO A 139 -9.56 4.05 9.51
N GLY A 140 -10.48 4.43 10.39
CA GLY A 140 -11.17 3.49 11.28
C GLY A 140 -10.32 2.93 12.43
N THR A 141 -9.08 3.41 12.63
CA THR A 141 -8.19 2.95 13.70
C THR A 141 -7.53 4.12 14.44
N GLN A 142 -6.89 3.83 15.59
CA GLN A 142 -6.03 4.77 16.30
C GLN A 142 -4.55 4.64 15.90
N ASP A 143 -4.25 3.84 14.86
CA ASP A 143 -2.88 3.63 14.37
C ASP A 143 -2.42 4.80 13.52
N TYR A 144 -1.25 5.36 13.85
CA TYR A 144 -0.59 6.41 13.08
C TYR A 144 0.64 5.85 12.38
N ARG A 145 0.72 6.08 11.08
CA ARG A 145 1.83 5.64 10.24
C ARG A 145 2.74 6.82 9.91
N PRO A 146 4.08 6.62 9.93
CA PRO A 146 5.02 7.62 9.48
C PRO A 146 5.01 7.69 7.94
N VAL A 147 4.83 8.89 7.38
CA VAL A 147 5.03 9.16 5.95
C VAL A 147 6.03 10.28 5.81
N GLN A 148 7.15 10.06 5.12
CA GLN A 148 8.14 11.11 4.91
C GLN A 148 7.74 11.98 3.71
N ASP A 149 7.83 13.29 3.88
CA ASP A 149 7.59 14.24 2.79
C ASP A 149 8.84 14.36 1.91
N LEU A 150 8.90 13.54 0.86
CA LEU A 150 10.05 13.46 -0.04
C LEU A 150 10.03 14.48 -1.18
N ARG A 151 9.07 15.42 -1.22
CA ARG A 151 8.90 16.35 -2.36
C ARG A 151 10.17 17.13 -2.70
N ALA A 152 10.83 17.72 -1.70
CA ALA A 152 12.08 18.46 -1.92
C ALA A 152 13.23 17.58 -2.42
N ILE A 153 13.28 16.32 -1.99
CA ILE A 153 14.27 15.34 -2.48
C ILE A 153 13.95 14.94 -3.92
N ASN A 154 12.68 14.68 -4.22
CA ASN A 154 12.22 14.35 -5.57
C ASN A 154 12.49 15.51 -6.56
N GLU A 155 12.40 16.76 -6.12
CA GLU A 155 12.78 17.94 -6.92
C GLU A 155 14.29 18.05 -7.15
N ALA A 156 15.11 17.68 -6.17
CA ALA A 156 16.57 17.74 -6.23
C ALA A 156 17.21 16.57 -7.00
N THR A 157 16.49 15.46 -7.17
CA THR A 157 16.99 14.22 -7.80
C THR A 157 16.69 14.17 -9.30
N VAL A 158 17.52 13.44 -10.04
CA VAL A 158 17.29 13.20 -11.47
C VAL A 158 16.04 12.35 -11.65
N THR A 159 15.08 12.84 -12.43
CA THR A 159 13.86 12.11 -12.74
C THR A 159 14.15 11.09 -13.83
N LEU A 160 13.92 9.81 -13.55
CA LEU A 160 13.97 8.75 -14.54
C LEU A 160 12.63 8.66 -15.30
N HIS A 161 12.71 8.36 -16.59
CA HIS A 161 11.51 8.11 -17.39
C HIS A 161 10.79 6.85 -16.86
N PRO A 162 9.48 6.91 -16.57
CA PRO A 162 8.74 5.73 -16.13
C PRO A 162 8.63 4.74 -17.29
N SER A 163 9.32 3.61 -17.20
CA SER A 163 9.26 2.55 -18.21
C SER A 163 8.16 1.51 -17.95
N ILE A 164 7.24 1.80 -17.04
CA ILE A 164 6.20 0.86 -16.61
C ILE A 164 5.04 0.95 -17.60
N PRO A 165 4.69 -0.13 -18.31
CA PRO A 165 3.55 -0.12 -19.22
C PRO A 165 2.26 0.15 -18.44
N ASN A 166 1.28 0.77 -19.09
CA ASN A 166 -0.02 0.97 -18.46
C ASN A 166 -0.68 -0.41 -18.18
N PRO A 167 -1.57 -0.53 -17.17
CA PRO A 167 -2.20 -1.81 -16.83
C PRO A 167 -2.95 -2.46 -17.99
N TYR A 168 -3.58 -1.68 -18.88
CA TYR A 168 -4.29 -2.21 -20.04
C TYR A 168 -3.36 -2.89 -21.04
N THR A 169 -2.17 -2.32 -21.27
CA THR A 169 -1.13 -2.92 -22.10
C THR A 169 -0.67 -4.23 -21.49
N LEU A 170 -0.46 -4.28 -20.17
CA LEU A 170 -0.07 -5.53 -19.49
C LEU A 170 -1.16 -6.60 -19.56
N LEU A 171 -2.42 -6.23 -19.38
CA LEU A 171 -3.55 -7.16 -19.49
C LEU A 171 -3.74 -7.67 -20.92
N GLY A 172 -3.46 -6.83 -21.93
CA GLY A 172 -3.50 -7.24 -23.34
C GLY A 172 -2.41 -8.25 -23.73
N LEU A 173 -1.38 -8.43 -22.90
CA LEU A 173 -0.36 -9.47 -23.09
C LEU A 173 -0.80 -10.85 -22.60
N ILE A 174 -1.92 -10.94 -21.87
CA ILE A 174 -2.45 -12.21 -21.39
C ILE A 174 -3.03 -12.99 -22.58
N PRO A 175 -2.57 -14.23 -22.86
CA PRO A 175 -3.12 -15.04 -23.93
C PRO A 175 -4.61 -15.30 -23.73
N SER A 176 -5.40 -15.26 -24.80
CA SER A 176 -6.84 -15.58 -24.74
C SER A 176 -7.12 -17.04 -24.38
N THR A 177 -6.11 -17.90 -24.43
CA THR A 177 -6.18 -19.32 -24.04
C THR A 177 -5.87 -19.56 -22.56
N ALA A 178 -5.51 -18.53 -21.79
CA ALA A 178 -5.23 -18.68 -20.37
C ALA A 178 -6.56 -18.81 -19.59
N GLU A 179 -6.73 -19.92 -18.88
CA GLU A 179 -7.97 -20.23 -18.14
C GLU A 179 -7.82 -20.06 -16.62
N TRP A 180 -6.59 -20.16 -16.10
CA TRP A 180 -6.31 -20.13 -14.67
C TRP A 180 -5.39 -18.96 -14.31
N PHE A 181 -5.76 -18.23 -13.26
CA PHE A 181 -5.05 -17.04 -12.81
C PHE A 181 -4.73 -17.12 -11.32
N THR A 182 -3.60 -16.55 -10.95
CA THR A 182 -3.23 -16.30 -9.55
C THR A 182 -2.74 -14.88 -9.43
N CYS A 183 -3.23 -14.15 -8.44
CA CYS A 183 -2.81 -12.79 -8.16
C CYS A 183 -2.01 -12.78 -6.86
N LEU A 184 -0.78 -12.27 -6.90
CA LEU A 184 0.07 -12.11 -5.72
C LEU A 184 0.41 -10.63 -5.56
N ASP A 185 0.23 -10.10 -4.36
CA ASP A 185 0.65 -8.76 -4.01
C ASP A 185 1.91 -8.82 -3.13
N LEU A 186 2.91 -8.00 -3.48
CA LEU A 186 4.15 -7.92 -2.72
C LEU A 186 4.02 -6.89 -1.61
N LYS A 187 3.89 -7.36 -0.38
CA LYS A 187 3.91 -6.51 0.82
C LYS A 187 5.26 -5.78 0.93
N ASP A 188 5.20 -4.48 1.16
CA ASP A 188 6.36 -3.60 1.40
C ASP A 188 7.46 -3.68 0.32
N ALA A 189 7.08 -3.88 -0.96
CA ALA A 189 8.01 -4.12 -2.07
C ALA A 189 9.19 -3.12 -2.16
N PHE A 190 8.97 -1.84 -1.84
CA PHE A 190 10.04 -0.82 -1.83
C PHE A 190 11.14 -1.15 -0.81
N PHE A 191 10.80 -1.72 0.33
CA PHE A 191 11.78 -2.09 1.37
C PHE A 191 12.66 -3.28 0.98
N CYS A 192 12.29 -4.01 -0.09
CA CYS A 192 13.14 -5.06 -0.65
C CYS A 192 14.40 -4.52 -1.33
N LEU A 193 14.40 -3.25 -1.73
CA LEU A 193 15.49 -2.61 -2.47
C LEU A 193 16.42 -1.86 -1.53
N TRP A 194 17.72 -2.20 -1.57
CA TRP A 194 18.75 -1.42 -0.86
C TRP A 194 18.95 -0.05 -1.50
N VAL A 195 19.20 0.95 -0.67
CA VAL A 195 19.77 2.23 -1.10
C VAL A 195 21.27 2.20 -0.86
N ALA A 196 22.06 2.60 -1.86
CA ALA A 196 23.51 2.68 -1.74
C ALA A 196 23.90 3.61 -0.59
N PRO A 197 24.94 3.28 0.22
CA PRO A 197 25.34 4.11 1.37
C PRO A 197 25.56 5.59 1.05
N ALA A 198 26.05 5.90 -0.15
CA ALA A 198 26.25 7.28 -0.61
C ALA A 198 24.93 8.08 -0.78
N SER A 199 23.81 7.40 -1.07
CA SER A 199 22.49 8.02 -1.26
C SER A 199 21.61 7.97 -0.01
N GLN A 200 21.96 7.15 1.00
CA GLN A 200 21.18 7.07 2.24
C GLN A 200 21.01 8.43 2.94
N PRO A 201 22.03 9.31 3.05
CA PRO A 201 21.85 10.61 3.71
C PRO A 201 20.75 11.48 3.09
N LEU A 202 20.40 11.30 1.81
CA LEU A 202 19.36 12.08 1.13
C LEU A 202 18.00 11.96 1.83
N PHE A 203 17.71 10.80 2.39
CA PHE A 203 16.41 10.49 2.99
C PHE A 203 16.36 10.70 4.50
N ALA A 204 17.27 11.51 5.03
CA ALA A 204 17.30 11.77 6.45
C ALA A 204 16.07 12.56 6.93
N PHE A 205 15.60 12.25 8.13
CA PHE A 205 14.57 12.99 8.85
C PHE A 205 14.92 13.07 10.34
N GLU A 206 14.47 14.14 10.98
CA GLU A 206 14.61 14.34 12.42
C GLU A 206 13.47 13.63 13.17
N TRP A 207 13.81 12.96 14.27
CA TRP A 207 12.84 12.35 15.16
C TRP A 207 13.17 12.66 16.62
N GLU A 208 12.12 12.94 17.39
CA GLU A 208 12.19 13.13 18.84
C GLU A 208 11.46 11.97 19.51
N ASN A 209 12.20 11.12 20.23
CA ASN A 209 11.62 9.97 20.91
C ASN A 209 10.65 10.45 22.02
N PRO A 210 9.37 10.05 21.99
CA PRO A 210 8.36 10.54 22.94
C PRO A 210 8.54 10.00 24.37
N HIS A 211 9.35 8.96 24.58
CA HIS A 211 9.64 8.38 25.89
C HIS A 211 10.89 8.99 26.53
N THR A 212 11.93 9.24 25.72
CA THR A 212 13.24 9.71 26.23
C THR A 212 13.51 11.20 25.99
N GLY A 213 12.73 11.85 25.11
CA GLY A 213 12.97 13.23 24.67
C GLY A 213 14.23 13.41 23.81
N THR A 214 14.90 12.32 23.44
CA THR A 214 16.13 12.38 22.64
C THR A 214 15.80 12.75 21.20
N LYS A 215 16.49 13.76 20.67
CA LYS A 215 16.42 14.16 19.27
C LYS A 215 17.56 13.56 18.48
N GLU A 216 17.24 12.89 17.38
CA GLU A 216 18.22 12.28 16.49
C GLU A 216 17.77 12.35 15.03
N GLN A 217 18.72 12.21 14.12
CA GLN A 217 18.44 12.03 12.70
C GLN A 217 18.48 10.55 12.35
N LEU A 218 17.43 10.09 11.67
CA LEU A 218 17.34 8.76 11.11
C LEU A 218 17.34 8.84 9.58
N THR A 219 17.82 7.80 8.92
CA THR A 219 17.66 7.65 7.48
C THR A 219 17.39 6.21 7.10
N TRP A 220 16.88 6.03 5.88
CA TRP A 220 16.52 4.74 5.32
C TRP A 220 17.74 4.04 4.71
N THR A 221 17.86 2.75 4.99
CA THR A 221 18.79 1.85 4.28
C THR A 221 18.14 1.23 3.06
N ARG A 222 16.80 1.28 2.99
CA ARG A 222 15.96 0.79 1.91
C ARG A 222 15.29 1.92 1.16
N LEU A 223 14.76 1.64 -0.02
CA LEU A 223 14.07 2.64 -0.79
C LEU A 223 12.80 3.07 -0.04
N PRO A 224 12.66 4.34 0.39
CA PRO A 224 11.49 4.77 1.13
C PRO A 224 10.28 4.93 0.21
N GLN A 225 9.09 4.76 0.78
CA GLN A 225 7.84 5.06 0.10
C GLN A 225 7.76 6.56 -0.25
N GLY A 226 7.27 6.89 -1.45
CA GLY A 226 7.15 8.28 -1.93
C GLY A 226 8.36 8.81 -2.70
N CYS A 227 9.41 8.00 -2.88
CA CYS A 227 10.50 8.33 -3.79
C CYS A 227 10.02 8.19 -5.25
N HIS A 228 10.29 9.20 -6.09
CA HIS A 228 9.90 9.20 -7.51
C HIS A 228 10.77 8.28 -8.38
N TRP A 229 11.80 7.65 -7.81
CA TRP A 229 12.56 6.65 -8.54
C TRP A 229 11.62 5.48 -8.90
N PRO A 230 11.45 5.18 -10.20
CA PRO A 230 10.60 4.07 -10.61
C PRO A 230 11.15 2.81 -9.96
N PRO A 231 10.33 2.02 -9.24
CA PRO A 231 10.82 0.77 -8.68
C PRO A 231 11.31 -0.09 -9.86
N PRO A 232 12.60 -0.46 -9.92
CA PRO A 232 13.12 -1.34 -10.97
C PRO A 232 12.37 -2.68 -11.03
N MET A 233 11.68 -3.06 -9.94
CA MET A 233 10.81 -4.23 -9.85
C MET A 233 9.65 -4.23 -10.85
N ALA A 234 9.23 -3.07 -11.37
CA ALA A 234 8.17 -2.99 -12.37
C ALA A 234 8.63 -3.43 -13.78
N LYS A 235 9.92 -3.68 -14.00
CA LYS A 235 10.41 -4.33 -15.22
C LYS A 235 10.29 -5.86 -15.19
N THR A 236 9.98 -6.48 -14.04
CA THR A 236 10.13 -7.94 -13.86
C THR A 236 8.88 -8.69 -13.36
N LEU A 237 7.71 -8.07 -13.20
CA LEU A 237 6.46 -8.83 -13.02
C LEU A 237 5.35 -8.24 -13.90
N PRO A 238 4.67 -9.08 -14.69
CA PRO A 238 3.77 -10.05 -14.09
C PRO A 238 4.29 -11.49 -14.25
N LEU A 239 4.53 -12.18 -13.14
CA LEU A 239 4.48 -13.64 -13.15
C LEU A 239 3.00 -14.03 -13.19
N PHE A 240 2.40 -13.99 -14.38
CA PHE A 240 1.27 -14.85 -14.66
C PHE A 240 1.87 -16.23 -14.93
N LEU A 241 1.84 -17.12 -13.92
CA LEU A 241 2.05 -18.53 -14.17
C LEU A 241 0.77 -19.04 -14.84
N ALA A 242 0.70 -18.92 -16.17
CA ALA A 242 -0.24 -19.72 -16.95
C ALA A 242 0.29 -21.16 -16.91
N ALA A 243 -0.34 -22.02 -16.12
CA ALA A 243 -0.12 -23.46 -16.23
C ALA A 243 -0.74 -23.94 -17.57
N PRO A 244 -0.10 -24.92 -18.24
CA PRO A 244 -0.65 -25.53 -19.46
C PRO A 244 -1.93 -26.32 -19.20
#